data_AF-A0A5A7PTZ0-F1
#
_entry.id   AF-A0A5A7PTZ0-F1
#
_cell.length_a   1.000
_cell.length_b   1.000
_cell.length_c   1.000
_cell.angle_alpha   90.00
_cell.angle_beta   90.00
_cell.angle_gamma   90.00
#
_symmetry.space_group_name_H-M   'P 1'
#
loop_
_entity.id
_entity.type
_entity.pdbx_description
1 polymer ?
#
loop_
_entity_poly.entity_id
_entity_poly.type
_entity_poly.pdbx_seq_one_letter_code
_entity_poly.pdbx_strand_id
1 'polypeptide(L)'
;MAVSLPYKMDKKTGYIDYDRLEVRAMNFRPKMIICGARAYLRNWDYKRFRDIADKYRALLLCDMAHISGLVAAQETTNPCGYCDWVTTTTHKSLRGPRADMIFYREGPKPAKKG
;
A
#
# COMPACT_ATOMS: atom_id res chain seq x y z
N MET A 1 11.69 -18.12 -8.62
CA MET A 1 11.28 -17.05 -9.57
C MET A 1 10.10 -16.29 -8.98
N ALA A 2 10.22 -14.99 -8.76
CA ALA A 2 9.08 -14.16 -8.35
C ALA A 2 8.41 -13.62 -9.63
N VAL A 3 7.11 -13.88 -9.78
CA VAL A 3 6.31 -13.37 -10.91
C VAL A 3 5.53 -12.16 -10.40
N SER A 4 5.46 -11.09 -11.21
CA SER A 4 4.69 -9.88 -10.89
C SER A 4 3.48 -9.78 -11.82
N LEU A 5 2.33 -9.41 -11.25
CA LEU A 5 1.10 -9.10 -12.00
C LEU A 5 0.61 -7.70 -11.60
N PRO A 6 0.76 -6.67 -12.45
CA PRO A 6 0.37 -5.30 -12.09
C PRO A 6 -1.15 -5.12 -12.08
N TYR A 7 -1.68 -4.42 -11.07
CA TYR A 7 -3.02 -3.82 -11.14
C TYR A 7 -2.98 -2.48 -11.89
N LYS A 8 -4.14 -1.98 -12.32
CA LYS A 8 -4.25 -0.80 -13.18
C LYS A 8 -5.24 0.21 -12.61
N MET A 9 -5.13 1.44 -13.11
CA MET A 9 -6.14 2.46 -12.92
C MET A 9 -7.24 2.32 -13.96
N ASP A 10 -8.44 2.79 -13.62
CA ASP A 10 -9.48 3.10 -14.59
C ASP A 10 -8.98 4.24 -15.49
N LYS A 11 -8.98 4.00 -16.80
CA LYS A 11 -8.46 4.96 -17.80
C LYS A 11 -9.32 6.21 -17.94
N LYS A 12 -10.60 6.15 -17.60
CA LYS A 12 -11.54 7.27 -17.70
C LYS A 12 -11.44 8.16 -16.46
N THR A 13 -11.38 7.56 -15.27
CA THR A 13 -11.43 8.31 -14.01
C THR A 13 -10.05 8.63 -13.44
N GLY A 14 -9.02 7.85 -13.82
CA GLY A 14 -7.67 7.95 -13.27
C GLY A 14 -7.54 7.41 -11.85
N TYR A 15 -8.57 6.77 -11.29
CA TYR A 15 -8.50 6.11 -9.98
C TYR A 15 -8.04 4.66 -10.11
N ILE A 16 -7.48 4.10 -9.04
CA ILE A 16 -7.17 2.66 -9.00
C ILE A 16 -8.48 1.88 -9.14
N ASP A 17 -8.48 0.88 -10.03
CA ASP A 17 -9.61 -0.02 -10.22
C ASP A 17 -9.51 -1.17 -9.20
N TYR A 18 -10.07 -0.94 -8.01
CA TYR A 18 -10.01 -1.87 -6.88
C TYR A 18 -10.76 -3.18 -7.16
N ASP A 19 -11.82 -3.14 -7.96
CA ASP A 19 -12.60 -4.32 -8.28
C ASP A 19 -11.82 -5.24 -9.24
N ARG A 20 -11.18 -4.66 -10.26
CA ARG A 20 -10.23 -5.44 -11.08
C ARG A 20 -9.00 -5.88 -10.32
N LEU A 21 -8.54 -5.11 -9.34
CA LEU A 21 -7.48 -5.53 -8.44
C LEU A 21 -7.89 -6.79 -7.67
N GLU A 22 -9.11 -6.81 -7.13
CA GLU A 22 -9.65 -7.97 -6.40
C GLU A 22 -9.76 -9.21 -7.30
N VAL A 23 -10.34 -9.06 -8.50
CA VAL A 23 -10.44 -10.15 -9.49
C VAL A 23 -9.06 -10.70 -9.85
N ARG A 24 -8.06 -9.83 -10.01
CA ARG A 24 -6.67 -10.26 -10.27
C ARG A 24 -6.06 -10.97 -9.08
N ALA A 25 -6.26 -10.47 -7.86
CA ALA A 25 -5.77 -11.12 -6.65
C ALA A 25 -6.37 -12.51 -6.45
N MET A 26 -7.66 -12.69 -6.80
CA MET A 26 -8.34 -13.98 -6.77
C MET A 26 -7.67 -15.02 -7.67
N ASN A 27 -7.35 -14.62 -8.91
CA ASN A 27 -6.80 -15.51 -9.93
C ASN A 27 -5.31 -15.76 -9.74
N PHE A 28 -4.55 -14.72 -9.36
CA PHE A 28 -3.10 -14.77 -9.25
C PHE A 28 -2.61 -15.28 -7.89
N ARG A 29 -3.42 -15.15 -6.84
CA ARG A 29 -3.08 -15.52 -5.45
C ARG A 29 -1.71 -14.98 -5.00
N PRO A 30 -1.55 -13.63 -4.99
CA PRO A 30 -0.28 -13.04 -4.63
C PRO A 30 0.09 -13.34 -3.18
N LYS A 31 1.37 -13.57 -2.90
CA LYS A 31 1.89 -13.59 -1.53
C LYS A 31 1.93 -12.19 -0.90
N MET A 32 2.00 -11.15 -1.72
CA MET A 32 2.07 -9.76 -1.31
C MET A 32 1.38 -8.84 -2.31
N ILE A 33 0.65 -7.86 -1.81
CA ILE A 33 0.11 -6.74 -2.57
C ILE A 33 0.86 -5.48 -2.15
N ILE A 34 1.25 -4.65 -3.13
CA ILE A 34 1.97 -3.40 -2.90
C ILE A 34 1.06 -2.22 -3.26
N CYS A 35 0.86 -1.29 -2.34
CA CYS A 35 0.27 0.03 -2.60
C CYS A 35 1.34 1.12 -2.44
N GLY A 36 1.13 2.27 -3.08
CA GLY A 36 2.18 3.29 -3.25
C GLY A 36 2.58 3.46 -4.71
N ALA A 37 2.87 4.70 -5.10
CA ALA A 37 3.24 5.04 -6.46
C ALA A 37 4.08 6.32 -6.51
N ARG A 38 4.81 6.50 -7.61
CA ARG A 38 5.58 7.72 -7.88
C ARG A 38 4.74 8.86 -8.46
N ALA A 39 3.71 8.51 -9.24
CA ALA A 39 2.92 9.45 -10.02
C ALA A 39 1.41 9.14 -9.90
N TYR A 40 0.91 9.11 -8.66
CA TYR A 40 -0.52 8.99 -8.36
C TYR A 40 -0.94 10.17 -7.49
N LEU A 41 -1.90 10.96 -7.98
CA LEU A 41 -2.28 12.25 -7.39
C LEU A 41 -3.42 12.15 -6.37
N ARG A 42 -3.96 10.95 -6.14
CA ARG A 42 -5.12 10.73 -5.26
C ARG A 42 -4.70 10.06 -3.97
N ASN A 43 -5.55 10.18 -2.95
CA ASN A 43 -5.40 9.43 -1.71
C ASN A 43 -5.65 7.93 -1.96
N TRP A 44 -5.01 7.10 -1.14
CA TRP A 44 -5.09 5.65 -1.21
C TRP A 44 -6.20 5.13 -0.31
N ASP A 45 -7.00 4.18 -0.82
CA ASP A 45 -7.94 3.42 0.01
C ASP A 45 -7.22 2.21 0.61
N TYR A 46 -6.45 2.45 1.66
CA TYR A 46 -5.70 1.41 2.37
C TYR A 46 -6.61 0.33 2.98
N LYS A 47 -7.84 0.70 3.35
CA LYS A 47 -8.83 -0.24 3.86
C LYS A 47 -9.20 -1.25 2.77
N ARG A 48 -9.53 -0.78 1.56
CA ARG A 48 -9.86 -1.68 0.44
C ARG A 48 -8.69 -2.59 0.07
N PHE A 49 -7.46 -2.08 0.08
CA PHE A 49 -6.26 -2.91 -0.08
C PHE A 49 -6.14 -3.99 1.01
N ARG A 50 -6.36 -3.63 2.27
CA ARG A 50 -6.33 -4.58 3.40
C ARG A 50 -7.39 -5.66 3.27
N ASP A 51 -8.62 -5.28 2.94
CA ASP A 51 -9.74 -6.21 2.78
C ASP A 51 -9.40 -7.27 1.70
N ILE A 52 -8.85 -6.85 0.56
CA ILE A 52 -8.43 -7.75 -0.53
C ILE A 52 -7.26 -8.63 -0.10
N ALA A 53 -6.25 -8.04 0.54
CA ALA A 53 -5.09 -8.80 1.01
C ALA A 53 -5.49 -9.86 2.05
N ASP A 54 -6.39 -9.55 2.98
CA ASP A 54 -6.90 -10.51 3.98
C ASP A 54 -7.80 -11.59 3.38
N LYS A 55 -8.57 -11.26 2.33
CA LYS A 55 -9.42 -12.22 1.61
C LYS A 55 -8.58 -13.30 0.94
N TYR A 56 -7.44 -12.94 0.37
CA TYR A 56 -6.56 -13.86 -0.36
C TYR A 56 -5.28 -14.25 0.39
N ARG A 57 -5.19 -13.95 1.70
CA ARG A 57 -4.06 -14.26 2.59
C ARG A 57 -2.72 -13.73 2.09
N ALA A 58 -2.73 -12.53 1.50
CA ALA A 58 -1.55 -11.80 1.09
C ALA A 58 -1.07 -10.84 2.20
N LEU A 59 0.24 -10.60 2.23
CA LEU A 59 0.82 -9.47 2.95
C LEU A 59 0.46 -8.17 2.24
N LEU A 60 0.30 -7.09 3.00
CA LEU A 60 0.13 -5.74 2.44
C LEU A 60 1.36 -4.89 2.75
N LEU A 61 2.03 -4.41 1.71
CA LEU A 61 3.13 -3.46 1.80
C LEU A 61 2.71 -2.11 1.22
N CYS A 62 2.99 -1.02 1.93
CA CYS A 62 2.89 0.33 1.38
C CYS A 62 4.26 0.95 1.15
N ASP A 63 4.56 1.39 -0.07
CA ASP A 63 5.68 2.29 -0.34
C ASP A 63 5.18 3.74 -0.33
N MET A 64 5.44 4.45 0.77
CA MET A 64 5.00 5.83 0.97
C MET A 64 6.08 6.87 0.61
N ALA A 65 7.10 6.51 -0.17
CA ALA A 65 8.27 7.37 -0.45
C ALA A 65 7.92 8.83 -0.80
N HIS A 66 6.93 9.07 -1.67
CA HIS A 66 6.58 10.43 -2.10
C HIS A 66 5.76 11.22 -1.07
N ILE A 67 5.02 10.54 -0.19
CA ILE A 67 4.05 11.17 0.72
C ILE A 67 4.46 11.06 2.20
N SER A 68 5.64 10.54 2.51
CA SER A 68 6.08 10.30 3.89
C SER A 68 6.10 11.54 4.77
N GLY A 69 6.43 12.71 4.23
CA GLY A 69 6.31 13.97 4.96
C GLY A 69 4.86 14.35 5.28
N LEU A 70 3.92 14.11 4.36
CA LEU A 70 2.50 14.36 4.58
C LEU A 70 1.91 13.38 5.61
N VAL A 71 2.34 12.11 5.57
CA VAL A 71 1.97 11.11 6.59
C VAL A 71 2.49 11.53 7.97
N ALA A 72 3.74 11.96 8.07
CA ALA A 72 4.34 12.42 9.32
C ALA A 72 3.64 13.69 9.87
N ALA A 73 3.21 14.59 8.99
CA ALA A 73 2.44 15.78 9.33
C ALA A 73 0.94 15.50 9.60
N GLN A 74 0.47 14.25 9.45
CA GLN A 74 -0.92 13.85 9.61
C GLN A 74 -1.90 14.49 8.60
N GLU A 75 -1.39 14.93 7.45
CA GLU A 75 -2.18 15.58 6.38
C GLU A 75 -2.76 14.57 5.36
N THR A 76 -2.42 13.29 5.50
CA THR A 76 -2.98 12.20 4.69
C THR A 76 -3.13 10.93 5.52
N THR A 77 -3.92 9.98 5.02
CA THR A 77 -4.19 8.73 5.72
C THR A 77 -2.90 7.99 6.04
N ASN A 78 -2.72 7.60 7.30
CA ASN A 78 -1.55 6.86 7.74
C ASN A 78 -1.63 5.37 7.30
N PRO A 79 -0.73 4.87 6.44
CA PRO A 79 -0.74 3.49 5.96
C PRO A 79 -0.42 2.46 7.06
N CYS A 80 0.28 2.86 8.14
CA CYS A 80 0.69 1.96 9.22
C CYS A 80 -0.50 1.31 9.95
N GLY A 81 -1.70 1.93 9.89
CA GLY A 81 -2.92 1.35 10.47
C GLY A 81 -3.47 0.13 9.70
N TYR A 82 -3.04 -0.05 8.45
CA TYR A 82 -3.59 -1.07 7.53
C TYR A 82 -2.53 -2.07 7.05
N CYS A 83 -1.32 -1.58 6.79
CA CYS A 83 -0.28 -2.36 6.13
C CYS A 83 0.50 -3.23 7.13
N ASP A 84 0.99 -4.37 6.65
CA ASP A 84 1.87 -5.24 7.43
C ASP A 84 3.29 -4.65 7.44
N TRP A 85 3.73 -4.09 6.30
CA TRP A 85 4.99 -3.36 6.14
C TRP A 85 4.77 -1.99 5.49
N VAL A 86 5.59 -1.01 5.86
CA VAL A 86 5.62 0.30 5.23
C VAL A 86 7.07 0.66 4.93
N THR A 87 7.39 0.91 3.66
CA THR A 87 8.71 1.37 3.22
C THR A 87 8.65 2.83 2.82
N THR A 88 9.77 3.53 2.96
CA THR A 88 9.85 4.92 2.52
C THR A 88 11.29 5.36 2.26
N THR A 89 11.42 6.38 1.44
CA THR A 89 12.67 7.16 1.31
C THR A 89 12.60 8.39 2.20
N THR A 90 13.72 8.83 2.77
CA THR A 90 13.74 9.99 3.69
C THR A 90 13.90 11.35 3.01
N HIS A 91 14.34 11.40 1.74
CA HIS A 91 14.76 12.63 1.07
C HIS A 91 13.67 13.36 0.25
N LYS A 92 12.44 12.83 0.17
CA LYS A 92 11.35 13.45 -0.61
C LYS A 92 10.56 14.45 0.24
N SER A 93 9.26 14.25 0.39
CA SER A 93 8.42 15.12 1.23
C SER A 93 8.86 15.14 2.70
N LEU A 94 9.55 14.10 3.17
CA LEU A 94 10.12 14.05 4.52
C LEU A 94 11.37 14.95 4.70
N ARG A 95 11.97 15.44 3.60
CA ARG A 95 13.07 16.43 3.57
C ARG A 95 14.34 16.07 4.38
N GLY A 96 14.61 14.78 4.60
CA GLY A 96 15.83 14.28 5.23
C GLY A 96 16.98 13.99 4.24
N PRO A 97 18.06 13.35 4.70
CA PRO A 97 19.15 12.89 3.85
C PRO A 97 18.70 11.77 2.90
N ARG A 98 19.53 11.39 1.93
CA ARG A 98 19.27 10.22 1.07
C ARG A 98 19.47 8.93 1.86
N ALA A 99 18.38 8.37 2.35
CA ALA A 99 18.29 7.06 2.98
C ALA A 99 16.89 6.47 2.78
N ASP A 100 16.72 5.23 3.24
CA ASP A 100 15.47 4.48 3.21
C ASP A 100 15.16 3.89 4.59
N MET A 101 13.88 3.66 4.88
CA MET A 101 13.41 3.07 6.13
C MET A 101 12.36 1.99 5.86
N ILE A 102 12.33 0.98 6.73
CA ILE A 102 11.36 -0.12 6.71
C ILE A 102 10.69 -0.17 8.09
N PHE A 103 9.40 0.12 8.11
CA PHE A 103 8.53 -0.09 9.27
C PHE A 103 7.80 -1.42 9.11
N TYR A 104 7.68 -2.16 10.21
CA TYR A 104 6.97 -3.43 10.25
C TYR A 104 6.13 -3.52 11.52
N ARG A 105 5.02 -4.27 11.43
CA ARG A 105 4.24 -4.58 12.63
C ARG A 105 4.95 -5.61 13.50
N GLU A 106 4.95 -5.34 14.79
CA GLU A 106 5.39 -6.27 15.83
C GLU A 106 4.18 -6.66 16.70
N GLY A 107 4.23 -7.85 17.29
CA GLY A 107 3.15 -8.39 18.11
C GLY A 107 2.09 -9.18 17.32
N PRO A 108 1.08 -9.72 18.03
CA PRO A 108 0.03 -10.52 17.40
C PRO A 108 -0.79 -9.68 16.41
N LYS A 109 -1.09 -10.26 15.24
CA LYS A 109 -1.91 -9.58 14.23
C LYS A 109 -3.30 -9.31 14.84
N PRO A 110 -3.77 -8.05 14.86
CA PRO A 110 -5.07 -7.73 15.44
C PRO A 110 -6.17 -8.55 14.75
N ALA A 111 -7.12 -9.04 15.55
CA ALA A 111 -8.24 -9.83 15.06
C ALA A 111 -8.97 -9.07 13.94
N LYS A 112 -9.43 -9.79 12.91
CA LYS A 112 -10.22 -9.21 11.83
C LYS A 112 -11.45 -8.54 12.45
N LYS A 113 -11.62 -7.23 12.24
CA LYS A 113 -12.91 -6.58 12.46
C LYS A 113 -13.85 -7.15 11.39
N GLY A 114 -14.67 -8.12 11.78
CA GLY A 114 -15.73 -8.69 10.95
C GLY A 114 -16.79 -7.66 10.64
#